data_AF-A0A7X1NX48-F1
#
_entry.id   AF-A0A7X1NX48-F1
#
_cell.length_a   1.000
_cell.length_b   1.000
_cell.length_c   1.000
_cell.angle_alpha   90.00
_cell.angle_beta   90.00
_cell.angle_gamma   90.00
#
_symmetry.space_group_name_H-M   'P 1'
#
loop_
_entity.id
_entity.type
_entity.pdbx_description
1 polymer ?
#
loop_
_entity_poly.entity_id
_entity_poly.type
_entity_poly.pdbx_seq_one_letter_code
_entity_poly.pdbx_strand_id
1 'polypeptide(L)'
;MDVSSRVLSELASREAALDAQIEAAREEARREVEAAEAQAARILADAQARAAQMQAQHDQELGSEAERIRAEARARAEAEAQATRERASTRVQQAAELILRAVLP
;
A
#
# COMPACT_ATOMS: atom_id res chain seq x y z
N MET A 1 7.21 -49.39 62.19
CA MET A 1 7.29 -48.27 61.23
C MET A 1 6.72 -48.77 59.92
N ASP A 2 5.44 -48.48 59.71
CA ASP A 2 4.57 -49.18 58.76
C ASP A 2 4.85 -48.83 57.30
N VAL A 3 4.82 -49.86 56.45
CA VAL A 3 4.94 -49.78 54.98
C VAL A 3 3.98 -48.73 54.40
N SER A 4 2.80 -48.57 55.00
CA SER A 4 1.81 -47.57 54.62
C SER A 4 2.30 -46.12 54.77
N SER A 5 3.11 -45.81 55.79
CA SER A 5 3.68 -44.46 55.97
C SER A 5 4.71 -44.11 54.88
N ARG A 6 5.47 -45.11 54.41
CA ARG A 6 6.44 -44.94 53.33
C ARG A 6 5.75 -44.71 51.99
N VAL A 7 4.69 -45.47 51.70
CA VAL A 7 3.89 -45.30 50.46
C VAL A 7 3.23 -43.92 50.42
N LEU A 8 2.68 -43.43 51.54
CA LEU A 8 2.11 -42.09 51.61
C LEU A 8 3.16 -41.00 51.39
N SER A 9 4.36 -41.15 51.96
CA SER A 9 5.45 -40.19 51.73
C SER A 9 5.96 -40.18 50.29
N GLU A 10 5.99 -41.33 49.62
CA GLU A 10 6.37 -41.43 48.21
C GLU A 10 5.28 -40.89 47.29
N LEU A 11 4.00 -41.08 47.63
CA LEU A 11 2.90 -40.51 46.88
C LEU A 11 2.90 -38.98 46.99
N ALA A 12 3.08 -38.44 48.20
CA ALA A 12 3.15 -37.00 48.42
C ALA A 12 4.36 -36.34 47.70
N SER A 13 5.51 -37.02 47.65
CA SER A 13 6.67 -36.50 46.93
C SER A 13 6.48 -36.54 45.41
N ARG A 14 5.81 -37.58 44.89
CA ARG A 14 5.44 -37.66 43.46
C ARG A 14 4.40 -36.61 43.09
N GLU A 15 3.40 -36.37 43.93
CA GLU A 15 2.38 -35.33 43.71
C GLU A 15 3.02 -33.95 43.64
N ALA A 16 3.86 -33.59 44.62
CA ALA A 16 4.59 -32.32 44.60
C ALA A 16 5.51 -32.17 43.37
N ALA A 17 6.13 -33.25 42.91
CA ALA A 17 6.96 -33.23 41.70
C ALA A 17 6.12 -33.09 40.41
N LEU A 18 4.91 -33.64 40.38
CA LEU A 18 3.98 -33.47 39.25
C LEU A 18 3.42 -32.05 39.21
N ASP A 19 3.04 -31.49 40.36
CA ASP A 19 2.56 -30.10 40.45
C ASP A 19 3.63 -29.12 39.99
N ALA A 20 4.89 -29.31 40.42
CA ALA A 20 6.01 -28.49 39.96
C ALA A 20 6.23 -28.58 38.45
N GLN A 21 6.07 -29.77 37.86
CA GLN A 21 6.16 -29.96 36.41
C GLN A 21 5.01 -29.28 35.66
N ILE A 22 3.79 -29.34 36.20
CA ILE A 22 2.62 -28.67 35.61
C ILE A 22 2.81 -27.16 35.61
N GLU A 23 3.26 -26.59 36.72
CA GLU A 23 3.51 -25.14 36.80
C GLU A 23 4.65 -24.71 35.89
N ALA A 24 5.73 -25.49 35.80
CA ALA A 24 6.81 -25.22 34.84
C ALA A 24 6.32 -25.25 33.39
N ALA A 25 5.52 -26.26 33.01
CA ALA A 25 4.96 -26.37 31.67
C ALA A 25 3.96 -25.24 31.36
N ARG A 26 3.18 -24.78 32.35
CA ARG A 26 2.27 -23.63 32.20
C ARG A 26 3.03 -22.33 31.95
N GLU A 27 4.10 -22.09 32.69
CA GLU A 27 4.94 -20.91 32.51
C GLU A 27 5.70 -20.94 31.18
N GLU A 28 6.18 -22.10 30.74
CA GLU A 28 6.78 -22.27 29.42
C GLU A 28 5.77 -21.98 28.30
N ALA A 29 4.58 -22.58 28.36
CA ALA A 29 3.52 -22.32 27.38
C ALA A 29 3.11 -20.85 27.33
N ARG A 30 3.05 -20.16 28.48
CA ARG A 30 2.78 -18.71 28.52
C ARG A 30 3.85 -17.91 27.79
N ARG A 31 5.12 -18.21 28.04
CA ARG A 31 6.24 -17.53 27.36
C ARG A 31 6.25 -17.77 25.86
N GLU A 32 5.92 -18.98 25.42
CA GLU A 32 5.79 -19.29 23.99
C GLU A 32 4.68 -18.49 23.33
N VAL A 33 3.51 -18.39 23.99
CA VAL A 33 2.38 -17.59 23.49
C VAL A 33 2.75 -16.11 23.43
N GLU A 34 3.35 -15.55 24.49
CA GLU A 34 3.80 -14.15 24.51
C GLU A 34 4.82 -13.85 23.40
N ALA A 35 5.76 -14.77 23.15
CA ALA A 35 6.73 -14.65 22.07
C ALA A 35 6.05 -14.69 20.68
N ALA A 36 5.09 -15.59 20.49
CA ALA A 36 4.33 -15.69 19.25
C ALA A 36 3.46 -14.44 19.01
N GLU A 37 2.81 -13.91 20.04
CA GLU A 37 2.02 -12.67 19.96
C GLU A 37 2.91 -11.47 19.63
N ALA A 38 4.07 -11.35 20.27
CA ALA A 38 5.03 -10.29 19.96
C ALA A 38 5.54 -10.38 18.52
N GLN A 39 5.78 -11.60 18.01
CA GLN A 39 6.17 -11.81 16.62
C GLN A 39 5.04 -11.45 15.65
N ALA A 40 3.80 -11.86 15.94
CA ALA A 40 2.63 -11.53 15.13
C ALA A 40 2.40 -10.01 15.06
N ALA A 41 2.53 -9.31 16.20
CA ALA A 41 2.42 -7.86 16.27
C ALA A 41 3.48 -7.16 15.40
N ARG A 42 4.74 -7.66 15.42
CA ARG A 42 5.81 -7.14 14.55
C ARG A 42 5.51 -7.35 13.08
N ILE A 43 5.05 -8.55 12.69
CA ILE A 43 4.69 -8.86 11.31
C ILE A 43 3.56 -7.93 10.82
N LEU A 44 2.54 -7.68 11.65
CA LEU A 44 1.47 -6.77 11.32
C LEU A 44 1.96 -5.32 11.16
N ALA A 45 2.80 -4.84 12.07
CA ALA A 45 3.37 -3.50 11.98
C ALA A 45 4.22 -3.32 10.71
N ASP A 46 5.06 -4.30 10.38
CA ASP A 46 5.88 -4.30 9.17
C ASP A 46 5.02 -4.32 7.90
N ALA A 47 3.96 -5.14 7.89
CA ALA A 47 3.04 -5.21 6.77
C ALA A 47 2.29 -3.88 6.56
N GLN A 48 1.84 -3.23 7.64
CA GLN A 48 1.21 -1.91 7.58
C GLN A 48 2.17 -0.84 7.08
N ALA A 49 3.42 -0.84 7.55
CA ALA A 49 4.44 0.10 7.10
C ALA A 49 4.73 -0.05 5.60
N ARG A 50 4.85 -1.30 5.12
CA ARG A 50 5.04 -1.59 3.68
C ARG A 50 3.84 -1.17 2.84
N ALA A 51 2.62 -1.41 3.32
CA ALA A 51 1.41 -0.98 2.63
C ALA A 51 1.33 0.55 2.53
N ALA A 52 1.64 1.27 3.62
CA ALA A 52 1.68 2.73 3.63
C ALA A 52 2.75 3.29 2.67
N GLN A 53 3.93 2.67 2.64
CA GLN A 53 4.99 3.04 1.71
C GLN A 53 4.57 2.83 0.25
N MET A 54 3.97 1.69 -0.06
CA MET A 54 3.47 1.37 -1.39
C MET A 54 2.38 2.37 -1.83
N GLN A 55 1.46 2.71 -0.94
CA GLN A 55 0.43 3.71 -1.21
C GLN A 55 1.05 5.08 -1.52
N ALA A 56 2.01 5.53 -0.71
CA ALA A 56 2.68 6.81 -0.92
C ALA A 56 3.44 6.86 -2.25
N GLN A 57 4.12 5.78 -2.63
CA GLN A 57 4.78 5.67 -3.94
C GLN A 57 3.77 5.72 -5.08
N HIS A 58 2.68 4.98 -4.96
CA HIS A 58 1.63 4.96 -5.98
C HIS A 58 0.97 6.34 -6.16
N ASP A 59 0.70 7.05 -5.07
CA ASP A 59 0.12 8.39 -5.12
C ASP A 59 1.06 9.40 -5.80
N GLN A 60 2.38 9.27 -5.57
CA GLN A 60 3.38 10.09 -6.27
C GLN A 60 3.45 9.77 -7.76
N GLU A 61 3.46 8.49 -8.12
CA GLU A 61 3.43 8.05 -9.52
C GLU A 61 2.17 8.57 -10.23
N LEU A 62 0.99 8.37 -9.64
CA LEU A 62 -0.28 8.89 -10.16
C LEU A 62 -0.26 10.42 -10.32
N GLY A 63 0.29 11.14 -9.34
CA GLY A 63 0.44 12.60 -9.40
C GLY A 63 1.28 13.03 -10.60
N SER A 64 2.47 12.45 -10.74
CA SER A 64 3.39 12.75 -11.85
C SER A 64 2.79 12.40 -13.22
N GLU A 65 2.10 11.26 -13.31
CA GLU A 65 1.47 10.80 -14.55
C GLU A 65 0.28 11.70 -14.92
N ALA A 66 -0.52 12.13 -13.95
CA ALA A 66 -1.60 13.08 -14.17
C ALA A 66 -1.06 14.43 -14.67
N GLU A 67 0.06 14.92 -14.13
CA GLU A 67 0.72 16.13 -14.60
C GLU A 67 1.24 15.98 -16.03
N ARG A 68 1.88 14.84 -16.35
CA ARG A 68 2.35 14.51 -17.70
C ARG A 68 1.19 14.52 -18.69
N ILE A 69 0.10 13.83 -18.39
CA ILE A 69 -1.09 13.77 -19.24
C ILE A 69 -1.69 15.16 -19.45
N ARG A 70 -1.76 15.99 -18.39
CA ARG A 70 -2.27 17.37 -18.51
C ARG A 70 -1.36 18.23 -19.38
N ALA A 71 -0.04 18.11 -19.24
CA ALA A 71 0.91 18.85 -20.07
C ALA A 71 0.79 18.45 -21.55
N GLU A 72 0.69 17.15 -21.83
CA GLU A 72 0.50 16.63 -23.18
C GLU A 72 -0.83 17.09 -23.79
N ALA A 73 -1.92 17.06 -23.02
CA ALA A 73 -3.21 17.54 -23.48
C ALA A 73 -3.20 19.03 -23.82
N ARG A 74 -2.52 19.85 -23.01
CA ARG A 74 -2.34 21.29 -23.29
C ARG A 74 -1.53 21.52 -24.58
N ALA A 75 -0.39 20.83 -24.72
CA ALA A 75 0.43 20.94 -25.92
C ALA A 75 -0.33 20.53 -27.20
N ARG A 76 -1.15 19.47 -27.12
CA ARG A 76 -2.02 19.05 -28.24
C ARG A 76 -3.08 20.10 -28.56
N ALA A 77 -3.76 20.63 -27.55
CA ALA A 77 -4.77 21.67 -27.73
C ALA A 77 -4.18 22.95 -28.36
N GLU A 78 -2.99 23.36 -27.93
CA GLU A 78 -2.27 24.51 -28.52
C GLU A 78 -1.90 24.25 -29.98
N ALA A 79 -1.37 23.06 -30.29
CA ALA A 79 -1.04 22.67 -31.66
C ALA A 79 -2.28 22.63 -32.57
N GLU A 80 -3.40 22.09 -32.08
CA GLU A 80 -4.67 22.06 -32.83
C GLU A 80 -5.26 23.45 -33.06
N ALA A 81 -5.19 24.33 -32.05
CA ALA A 81 -5.63 25.71 -32.16
C ALA A 81 -4.80 26.48 -33.19
N GLN A 82 -3.47 26.30 -33.17
CA GLN A 82 -2.57 26.92 -34.13
C GLN A 82 -2.82 26.42 -35.56
N ALA A 83 -2.93 25.11 -35.75
CA ALA A 83 -3.25 24.51 -37.05
C ALA A 83 -4.61 24.99 -37.59
N THR A 84 -5.61 25.16 -36.70
CA THR A 84 -6.92 25.70 -37.08
C THR A 84 -6.81 27.17 -37.50
N ARG A 85 -6.04 27.98 -36.77
CA ARG A 85 -5.80 29.38 -37.10
C ARG A 85 -5.12 29.55 -38.45
N GLU A 86 -4.10 28.74 -38.75
CA GLU A 86 -3.39 28.75 -40.04
C GLU A 86 -4.30 28.36 -41.21
N ARG A 87 -5.12 27.31 -41.05
CA ARG A 87 -6.11 26.94 -42.07
C ARG A 87 -7.13 28.05 -42.29
N ALA A 88 -7.59 28.70 -41.22
CA ALA A 88 -8.54 29.79 -41.30
C ALA A 88 -7.94 31.01 -42.01
N SER A 89 -6.70 31.41 -41.69
CA SER A 89 -6.05 32.55 -42.35
C SER A 89 -5.89 32.35 -43.85
N THR A 90 -5.51 31.14 -44.29
CA THR A 90 -5.39 30.80 -45.71
C THR A 90 -6.74 30.91 -46.42
N ARG A 91 -7.83 30.40 -45.81
CA ARG A 91 -9.18 30.51 -46.37
C ARG A 91 -9.67 31.96 -46.44
N VAL A 92 -9.36 32.77 -45.43
CA VAL A 92 -9.73 34.20 -45.42
C VAL A 92 -9.02 34.96 -46.55
N GLN A 93 -7.73 34.71 -46.77
CA GLN A 93 -6.99 35.32 -47.88
C GLN A 93 -7.58 34.94 -49.24
N GLN A 94 -7.85 33.65 -49.46
CA GLN A 94 -8.48 33.16 -50.69
C GLN A 94 -9.87 33.77 -50.91
N ALA A 95 -10.69 33.85 -49.86
CA ALA A 95 -12.01 34.46 -49.94
C ALA A 95 -11.92 35.96 -50.25
N ALA A 96 -10.97 36.68 -49.65
CA ALA A 96 -10.76 38.10 -49.91
C ALA A 96 -10.34 38.35 -51.37
N GLU A 97 -9.41 37.56 -51.92
CA GLU A 97 -9.00 37.65 -53.33
C GLU A 97 -10.18 37.36 -54.27
N LEU A 98 -10.99 36.35 -53.97
CA LEU A 98 -12.13 35.98 -54.79
C LEU A 98 -13.22 37.07 -54.80
N ILE A 99 -13.47 37.70 -53.65
CA ILE A 99 -14.39 38.85 -53.54
C ILE A 99 -13.83 40.05 -54.30
N LEU A 100 -12.56 40.40 -54.11
CA LEU A 100 -11.92 41.51 -54.84
C LEU A 100 -12.03 41.34 -56.35
N ARG A 101 -11.77 40.13 -56.87
CA ARG A 101 -11.90 39.82 -58.29
C ARG A 101 -13.34 39.90 -58.80
N ALA A 102 -14.33 39.58 -57.96
CA ALA A 102 -15.74 39.65 -58.32
C ALA A 102 -16.32 41.08 -58.28
N VAL A 103 -15.70 41.99 -57.51
CA VAL A 103 -16.20 43.36 -57.28
C VAL A 103 -15.45 44.41 -58.11
N LEU A 104 -14.25 44.10 -58.63
CA LEU A 104 -13.54 44.95 -59.58
C LEU A 104 -14.07 44.74 -61.01
N PRO A 105 -14.53 45.80 -61.71
CA PRO A 105 -15.04 45.73 -63.08
C PRO A 105 -13.96 45.49 -64.13
#